data_AF-A0A480WAX4-F1
#
_entry.id   AF-A0A480WAX4-F1
#
_cell.length_a   1.000
_cell.length_b   1.000
_cell.length_c   1.000
_cell.angle_alpha   90.00
_cell.angle_beta   90.00
_cell.angle_gamma   90.00
#
_symmetry.space_group_name_H-M   'P 1'
#
loop_
_entity.id
_entity.type
_entity.pdbx_description
1 polymer ?
#
loop_
_entity_poly.entity_id
_entity_poly.type
_entity_poly.pdbx_seq_one_letter_code
_entity_poly.pdbx_strand_id
1 'polypeptide(L)'
;MVTFVGRQLQTVWFTQNQGLDYGGSVRLLGPVCEAVHLHLSSLTKEQFEIRYAPWLQWTGAPELFPEVFAALGSLQPPAVSLSLMKLTSCLERALGDVHLLTGKECPFLLRDLLASDELAQVFGPSVMDVLRVFLGSPRGLNLRNVLWHGFAAPHEIPPKYCSTVLLLAAGLGQLLKGYLQQTHLTLAHRPFTALANLEDLVVFPDVTCEVLSALEEVMKKSTFILKIMLPYWEVALIKFKSHRFADCAMLLLMQLETGLRNVFASVNKCPKRLLTAEVRVL
;
A
#
# COMPACT_ATOMS: atom_id res chain seq x y z
N MET A 1 -22.89 -8.29 4.12
CA MET A 1 -22.06 -7.71 3.05
C MET A 1 -20.63 -8.20 3.29
N VAL A 2 -20.20 -9.23 2.55
CA VAL A 2 -18.90 -9.92 2.78
C VAL A 2 -17.81 -9.10 2.11
N THR A 3 -16.84 -8.62 2.91
CA THR A 3 -15.73 -7.74 2.50
C THR A 3 -14.85 -8.37 1.41
N PHE A 4 -14.27 -7.54 0.54
CA PHE A 4 -13.31 -7.96 -0.49
C PHE A 4 -12.12 -8.73 0.11
N VAL A 5 -11.61 -8.30 1.27
CA VAL A 5 -10.56 -9.01 2.02
C VAL A 5 -11.01 -10.41 2.47
N GLY A 6 -12.27 -10.56 2.86
CA GLY A 6 -12.86 -11.87 3.16
C GLY A 6 -13.03 -12.76 1.93
N ARG A 7 -13.30 -12.18 0.75
CA ARG A 7 -13.46 -12.92 -0.51
C ARG A 7 -12.14 -13.27 -1.19
N GLN A 8 -11.08 -12.47 -1.09
CA GLN A 8 -9.79 -12.85 -1.67
C GLN A 8 -9.24 -14.13 -1.01
N LEU A 9 -9.40 -14.27 0.31
CA LEU A 9 -9.11 -15.52 1.03
C LEU A 9 -10.01 -16.70 0.61
N GLN A 10 -11.16 -16.45 -0.03
CA GLN A 10 -12.09 -17.48 -0.52
C GLN A 10 -11.99 -17.77 -2.02
N THR A 11 -11.43 -16.88 -2.84
CA THR A 11 -11.55 -16.94 -4.32
C THR A 11 -10.24 -17.31 -5.04
N VAL A 12 -9.11 -17.41 -4.33
CA VAL A 12 -7.88 -17.98 -4.91
C VAL A 12 -7.99 -19.50 -4.87
N TRP A 13 -8.02 -20.11 -6.06
CA TRP A 13 -8.07 -21.56 -6.21
C TRP A 13 -6.82 -22.18 -5.62
N PHE A 14 -7.01 -22.92 -4.53
CA PHE A 14 -6.01 -23.81 -3.94
C PHE A 14 -5.84 -25.02 -4.87
N THR A 15 -4.95 -24.93 -5.85
CA THR A 15 -4.39 -26.14 -6.44
C THR A 15 -3.44 -26.75 -5.42
N GLN A 16 -3.97 -27.75 -4.74
CA GLN A 16 -3.35 -28.80 -3.93
C GLN A 16 -1.83 -28.77 -3.84
N ASN A 17 -1.31 -28.23 -2.73
CA ASN A 17 -0.25 -28.92 -2.01
C ASN A 17 -0.92 -29.48 -0.75
N GLN A 18 -1.13 -30.79 -0.72
CA GLN A 18 -1.84 -31.46 0.37
C GLN A 18 -1.05 -31.26 1.68
N GLY A 19 -1.63 -30.53 2.64
CA GLY A 19 -1.17 -30.55 4.04
C GLY A 19 -1.30 -29.27 4.86
N LEU A 20 -1.23 -28.08 4.26
CA LEU A 20 -1.17 -26.82 5.02
C LEU A 20 -2.29 -25.85 4.62
N ASP A 21 -3.19 -25.52 5.56
CA ASP A 21 -4.20 -24.47 5.39
C ASP A 21 -3.55 -23.09 5.49
N TYR A 22 -2.91 -22.66 4.39
CA TYR A 22 -2.26 -21.36 4.29
C TYR A 22 -3.23 -20.21 4.59
N GLY A 23 -4.47 -20.29 4.12
CA GLY A 23 -5.49 -19.28 4.40
C GLY A 23 -5.85 -19.21 5.88
N GLY A 24 -5.93 -20.36 6.55
CA GLY A 24 -6.07 -20.47 8.00
C GLY A 24 -4.89 -19.84 8.73
N SER A 25 -3.66 -20.14 8.31
CA SER A 25 -2.45 -19.54 8.89
C SER A 25 -2.42 -18.02 8.78
N VAL A 26 -2.80 -17.45 7.62
CA VAL A 26 -2.89 -15.99 7.45
C VAL A 26 -3.96 -15.39 8.38
N ARG A 27 -5.09 -16.07 8.58
CA ARG A 27 -6.14 -15.60 9.51
C ARG A 27 -5.65 -15.53 10.96
N LEU A 28 -4.71 -16.40 11.36
CA LEU A 28 -4.10 -16.38 12.70
C LEU A 28 -3.20 -15.15 12.95
N LEU A 29 -2.85 -14.39 11.91
CA LEU A 29 -2.15 -13.10 12.09
C LEU A 29 -3.07 -12.01 12.65
N GLY A 30 -4.40 -12.18 12.54
CA GLY A 30 -5.38 -11.19 12.96
C GLY A 30 -5.21 -10.66 14.39
N PRO A 31 -5.05 -11.54 15.41
CA PRO A 31 -4.78 -11.15 16.79
C PRO A 31 -3.41 -10.47 16.99
N VAL A 32 -2.37 -10.91 16.26
CA VAL A 32 -1.03 -10.28 16.34
C VAL A 32 -1.08 -8.86 15.79
N CYS A 33 -1.72 -8.67 14.62
CA CYS A 33 -1.94 -7.33 14.07
C CYS A 33 -2.75 -6.46 15.01
N GLU A 34 -3.75 -7.02 15.69
CA GLU A 34 -4.55 -6.30 16.68
C GLU A 34 -3.69 -5.82 17.85
N ALA A 35 -2.86 -6.69 18.41
CA ALA A 35 -1.95 -6.33 19.49
C ALA A 35 -0.97 -5.22 19.07
N VAL A 36 -0.44 -5.30 17.84
CA VAL A 36 0.41 -4.23 17.28
C VAL A 36 -0.36 -2.91 17.14
N HIS A 37 -1.60 -2.97 16.66
CA HIS A 37 -2.45 -1.79 16.52
C HIS A 37 -2.74 -1.14 17.87
N LEU A 38 -3.19 -1.92 18.85
CA LEU A 38 -3.45 -1.44 20.20
C LEU A 38 -2.20 -0.83 20.84
N HIS A 39 -1.04 -1.47 20.67
CA HIS A 39 0.22 -0.93 21.13
C HIS A 39 0.54 0.42 20.48
N LEU A 40 0.51 0.52 19.15
CA LEU A 40 0.82 1.78 18.46
C LEU A 40 -0.19 2.88 18.80
N SER A 41 -1.49 2.55 18.84
CA SER A 41 -2.55 3.49 19.21
C SER A 41 -2.46 3.98 20.66
N SER A 42 -1.75 3.25 21.53
CA SER A 42 -1.50 3.69 22.91
C SER A 42 -0.39 4.74 23.05
N LEU A 43 0.39 4.97 21.99
CA LEU A 43 1.52 5.89 22.03
C LEU A 43 1.11 7.31 21.65
N THR A 44 1.74 8.30 22.27
CA THR A 44 1.72 9.67 21.74
C THR A 44 2.62 9.79 20.52
N LYS A 45 2.47 10.88 19.75
CA LYS A 45 3.33 11.17 18.61
C LYS A 45 4.81 11.24 19.03
N GLU A 46 5.11 11.91 20.14
CA GLU A 46 6.47 12.03 20.67
C GLU A 46 7.04 10.68 21.07
N GLN A 47 6.24 9.83 21.73
CA GLN A 47 6.66 8.48 22.11
C GLN A 47 6.94 7.62 20.88
N PHE A 48 6.11 7.73 19.84
CA PHE A 48 6.34 7.04 18.58
C PHE A 48 7.64 7.51 17.93
N GLU A 49 7.86 8.83 17.82
CA GLU A 49 9.06 9.39 17.20
C GLU A 49 10.33 8.97 17.94
N ILE A 50 10.37 9.10 19.26
CA ILE A 50 11.52 8.69 20.08
C ILE A 50 11.84 7.20 19.90
N ARG A 51 10.80 6.35 19.84
CA ARG A 51 10.97 4.89 19.80
C ARG A 51 11.27 4.34 18.41
N TYR A 52 10.64 4.88 17.36
CA TYR A 52 10.63 4.29 16.03
C TYR A 52 11.34 5.12 14.96
N ALA A 53 11.37 6.46 15.05
CA ALA A 53 11.99 7.29 14.01
C ALA A 53 13.47 6.96 13.72
N PRO A 54 14.32 6.58 14.71
CA PRO A 54 15.70 6.16 14.44
C PRO A 54 15.79 4.93 13.52
N TRP A 55 14.76 4.09 13.51
CA TRP A 55 14.70 2.85 12.74
C TRP A 55 14.00 2.99 11.39
N LEU A 56 13.60 4.21 11.01
CA LEU A 56 12.85 4.48 9.79
C LEU A 56 13.66 5.31 8.77
N GLN A 57 14.82 5.83 9.19
CA GLN A 57 15.72 6.63 8.36
C GLN A 57 16.22 5.89 7.12
N TRP A 58 16.37 4.57 7.20
CA TRP A 58 16.86 3.72 6.11
C TRP A 58 15.97 3.72 4.86
N THR A 59 14.78 4.30 4.93
CA THR A 59 13.83 4.31 3.81
C THR A 59 14.03 5.49 2.85
N GLY A 60 14.85 6.47 3.24
CA GLY A 60 15.04 7.70 2.47
C GLY A 60 13.83 8.66 2.49
N ALA A 61 12.78 8.36 3.25
CA ALA A 61 11.60 9.21 3.42
C ALA A 61 11.03 9.14 4.87
N PRO A 62 11.85 9.45 5.90
CA PRO A 62 11.46 9.31 7.31
C PRO A 62 10.24 10.17 7.73
N GLU A 63 9.99 11.28 7.04
CA GLU A 63 8.87 12.19 7.27
C GLU A 63 7.50 11.58 6.98
N LEU A 64 7.45 10.49 6.18
CA LEU A 64 6.22 9.77 5.88
C LEU A 64 5.63 9.10 7.14
N PHE A 65 6.47 8.59 8.03
CA PHE A 65 6.02 7.69 9.09
C PHE A 65 5.22 8.38 10.20
N PRO A 66 5.58 9.59 10.67
CA PRO A 66 4.71 10.36 11.57
C PRO A 66 3.34 10.69 10.95
N GLU A 67 3.29 10.94 9.63
CA GLU A 67 2.01 11.16 8.93
C GLU A 67 1.14 9.90 8.95
N VAL A 68 1.73 8.75 8.63
CA VAL A 68 1.03 7.47 8.65
C VAL A 68 0.58 7.10 10.05
N PHE A 69 1.42 7.33 11.06
CA PHE A 69 1.07 7.11 12.46
C PHE A 69 -0.15 7.95 12.86
N ALA A 70 -0.17 9.24 12.54
CA ALA A 70 -1.31 10.12 12.81
C ALA A 70 -2.59 9.65 12.10
N ALA A 71 -2.47 9.10 10.89
CA ALA A 71 -3.60 8.60 10.13
C ALA A 71 -4.26 7.34 10.73
N LEU A 72 -3.57 6.59 11.61
CA LEU A 72 -4.15 5.42 12.30
C LEU A 72 -5.33 5.79 13.20
N GLY A 73 -5.31 6.98 13.78
CA GLY A 73 -6.41 7.52 14.60
C GLY A 73 -7.43 8.36 13.82
N SER A 74 -7.27 8.45 12.49
CA SER A 74 -8.15 9.30 11.67
C SER A 74 -9.53 8.67 11.50
N LEU A 75 -10.57 9.51 11.60
CA LEU A 75 -11.95 9.15 11.28
C LEU A 75 -12.25 9.21 9.77
N GLN A 76 -11.31 9.73 8.96
CA GLN A 76 -11.48 9.83 7.51
C GLN A 76 -11.30 8.45 6.87
N PRO A 77 -12.33 7.87 6.23
CA PRO A 77 -12.28 6.47 5.78
C PRO A 77 -11.09 6.14 4.87
N PRO A 78 -10.69 7.00 3.91
CA PRO A 78 -9.53 6.73 3.06
C PRO A 78 -8.16 6.83 3.75
N ALA A 79 -8.06 7.40 4.95
CA ALA A 79 -6.78 7.76 5.55
C ALA A 79 -5.85 6.54 5.74
N VAL A 80 -6.40 5.43 6.21
CA VAL A 80 -5.67 4.17 6.39
C VAL A 80 -5.22 3.58 5.05
N SER A 81 -6.10 3.57 4.06
CA SER A 81 -5.80 3.05 2.73
C SER A 81 -4.71 3.86 2.03
N LEU A 82 -4.83 5.20 2.08
CA LEU A 82 -3.82 6.11 1.55
C LEU A 82 -2.47 5.94 2.25
N SER A 83 -2.48 5.81 3.57
CA SER A 83 -1.27 5.58 4.36
C SER A 83 -0.60 4.25 4.00
N LEU A 84 -1.37 3.17 3.84
CA LEU A 84 -0.84 1.89 3.37
C LEU A 84 -0.27 1.99 1.96
N MET A 85 -0.94 2.65 1.03
CA MET A 85 -0.38 2.85 -0.32
C MET A 85 0.98 3.56 -0.26
N LYS A 86 1.08 4.65 0.52
CA LYS A 86 2.34 5.36 0.74
C LYS A 86 3.42 4.48 1.37
N LEU A 87 3.08 3.75 2.44
CA LEU A 87 4.01 2.83 3.11
C LEU A 87 4.51 1.75 2.16
N THR A 88 3.62 1.12 1.39
CA THR A 88 4.01 0.04 0.47
C THR A 88 4.92 0.53 -0.64
N SER A 89 4.68 1.71 -1.22
CA SER A 89 5.58 2.30 -2.22
C SER A 89 6.93 2.73 -1.63
N CYS A 90 6.92 3.30 -0.43
CA CYS A 90 8.15 3.65 0.29
C CYS A 90 9.00 2.41 0.57
N LEU A 91 8.39 1.34 1.09
CA LEU A 91 9.06 0.07 1.34
C LEU A 91 9.55 -0.59 0.06
N GLU A 92 8.75 -0.65 -1.00
CA GLU A 92 9.15 -1.22 -2.30
C GLU A 92 10.43 -0.54 -2.83
N ARG A 93 10.50 0.79 -2.74
CA ARG A 93 11.69 1.55 -3.11
C ARG A 93 12.88 1.29 -2.18
N ALA A 94 12.67 1.38 -0.86
CA ALA A 94 13.74 1.22 0.12
C ALA A 94 14.33 -0.20 0.11
N LEU A 95 13.49 -1.23 -0.05
CA LEU A 95 13.94 -2.61 -0.21
C LEU A 95 14.77 -2.80 -1.48
N GLY A 96 14.44 -2.10 -2.57
CA GLY A 96 15.28 -2.14 -3.76
C GLY A 96 16.64 -1.46 -3.57
N ASP A 97 16.74 -0.42 -2.71
CA ASP A 97 18.04 0.15 -2.33
C ASP A 97 18.87 -0.86 -1.52
N VAL A 98 18.23 -1.57 -0.58
CA VAL A 98 18.88 -2.62 0.21
C VAL A 98 19.30 -3.80 -0.65
N HIS A 99 18.48 -4.23 -1.61
CA HIS A 99 18.81 -5.31 -2.53
C HIS A 99 20.11 -5.01 -3.29
N LEU A 100 20.35 -3.75 -3.66
CA LEU A 100 21.56 -3.34 -4.38
C LEU A 100 22.83 -3.27 -3.50
N LEU A 101 22.75 -3.55 -2.20
CA LEU A 101 23.95 -3.75 -1.37
C LEU A 101 24.75 -4.98 -1.83
N THR A 102 24.06 -6.02 -2.30
CA THR A 102 24.65 -7.31 -2.70
C THR A 102 24.25 -7.73 -4.11
N GLY A 103 23.11 -7.25 -4.61
CA GLY A 103 22.62 -7.48 -5.97
C GLY A 103 23.20 -6.53 -7.01
N LYS A 104 23.09 -6.92 -8.28
CA LYS A 104 23.55 -6.10 -9.42
C LYS A 104 22.46 -5.22 -10.01
N GLU A 105 21.24 -5.76 -10.10
CA GLU A 105 20.06 -5.07 -10.64
C GLU A 105 18.85 -5.36 -9.77
N CYS A 106 18.07 -4.33 -9.46
CA CYS A 106 16.86 -4.49 -8.65
C CYS A 106 15.75 -5.12 -9.48
N PRO A 107 15.10 -6.21 -9.02
CA PRO A 107 13.93 -6.77 -9.67
C PRO A 107 12.83 -5.74 -9.88
N PHE A 108 12.17 -5.79 -11.05
CA PHE A 108 11.10 -4.87 -11.40
C PHE A 108 9.81 -5.14 -10.60
N LEU A 109 9.49 -6.41 -10.35
CA LEU A 109 8.28 -6.79 -9.63
C LEU A 109 8.56 -6.91 -8.13
N LEU A 110 7.75 -6.24 -7.29
CA LEU A 110 7.84 -6.34 -5.83
C LEU A 110 7.84 -7.79 -5.32
N ARG A 111 7.03 -8.67 -5.93
CA ARG A 111 6.99 -10.09 -5.55
C ARG A 111 8.36 -10.76 -5.69
N ASP A 112 9.06 -10.46 -6.77
CA ASP A 112 10.34 -11.08 -7.09
C ASP A 112 11.45 -10.44 -6.23
N LEU A 113 11.37 -9.13 -5.97
CA LEU A 113 12.21 -8.44 -4.98
C LEU A 113 12.08 -9.09 -3.59
N LEU A 114 10.84 -9.30 -3.10
CA LEU A 114 10.60 -9.93 -1.80
C LEU A 114 10.98 -11.42 -1.73
N ALA A 115 11.18 -12.07 -2.89
CA ALA A 115 11.63 -13.45 -2.99
C ALA A 115 13.15 -13.58 -3.22
N SER A 116 13.87 -12.46 -3.27
CA SER A 116 15.31 -12.43 -3.57
C SER A 116 16.17 -12.92 -2.41
N ASP A 117 17.22 -13.66 -2.73
CA ASP A 117 18.20 -14.16 -1.76
C ASP A 117 19.00 -13.01 -1.13
N GLU A 118 19.21 -11.92 -1.87
CA GLU A 118 19.89 -10.71 -1.42
C GLU A 118 19.17 -10.09 -0.22
N LEU A 119 17.84 -9.97 -0.27
CA LEU A 119 17.08 -9.46 0.87
C LEU A 119 16.99 -10.48 2.00
N ALA A 120 16.90 -11.78 1.68
CA ALA A 120 16.90 -12.84 2.68
C ALA A 120 18.24 -12.92 3.43
N GLN A 121 19.36 -12.60 2.79
CA GLN A 121 20.68 -12.52 3.42
C GLN A 121 20.75 -11.36 4.43
N VAL A 122 20.13 -10.23 4.12
CA VAL A 122 20.15 -9.02 4.98
C VAL A 122 19.16 -9.16 6.14
N PHE A 123 17.91 -9.53 5.85
CA PHE A 123 16.81 -9.49 6.81
C PHE A 123 16.46 -10.86 7.42
N GLY A 124 16.96 -11.94 6.83
CA GLY A 124 16.60 -13.30 7.17
C GLY A 124 15.36 -13.80 6.41
N PRO A 125 15.31 -15.09 6.04
CA PRO A 125 14.23 -15.66 5.23
C PRO A 125 12.86 -15.54 5.92
N SER A 126 12.78 -15.77 7.23
CA SER A 126 11.52 -15.71 7.98
C SER A 126 10.90 -14.30 7.99
N VAL A 127 11.73 -13.25 8.00
CA VAL A 127 11.22 -11.86 7.94
C VAL A 127 10.70 -11.56 6.54
N MET A 128 11.40 -12.02 5.51
CA MET A 128 10.95 -11.90 4.13
C MET A 128 9.66 -12.69 3.88
N ASP A 129 9.48 -13.87 4.50
CA ASP A 129 8.22 -14.62 4.49
C ASP A 129 7.05 -13.81 5.03
N VAL A 130 7.24 -13.16 6.18
CA VAL A 130 6.21 -12.28 6.76
C VAL A 130 5.88 -11.14 5.80
N LEU A 131 6.87 -10.46 5.23
CA LEU A 131 6.63 -9.39 4.24
C LEU A 131 5.88 -9.90 3.00
N ARG A 132 6.21 -11.10 2.50
CA ARG A 132 5.52 -11.72 1.36
C ARG A 132 4.05 -11.98 1.66
N VAL A 133 3.71 -12.36 2.89
CA VAL A 133 2.32 -12.53 3.34
C VAL A 133 1.57 -11.20 3.30
N PHE A 134 2.17 -10.10 3.77
CA PHE A 134 1.48 -8.80 3.82
C PHE A 134 1.40 -8.11 2.46
N LEU A 135 2.47 -8.12 1.67
CA LEU A 135 2.64 -7.20 0.54
C LEU A 135 2.66 -7.88 -0.84
N GLY A 136 3.20 -9.10 -0.94
CA GLY A 136 3.68 -9.62 -2.22
C GLY A 136 2.81 -10.66 -2.91
N SER A 137 2.38 -11.69 -2.19
CA SER A 137 1.76 -12.87 -2.81
C SER A 137 0.23 -12.78 -2.83
N PRO A 138 -0.43 -13.14 -3.95
CA PRO A 138 -1.89 -13.35 -3.98
C PRO A 138 -2.39 -14.40 -2.99
N ARG A 139 -1.51 -15.28 -2.49
CA ARG A 139 -1.86 -16.25 -1.45
C ARG A 139 -2.00 -15.60 -0.07
N GLY A 140 -1.31 -14.47 0.16
CA GLY A 140 -1.35 -13.69 1.39
C GLY A 140 -2.41 -12.57 1.37
N LEU A 141 -2.21 -11.53 2.17
CA LEU A 141 -3.06 -10.33 2.20
C LEU A 141 -2.90 -9.48 0.95
N ASN A 142 -1.72 -9.50 0.33
CA ASN A 142 -1.42 -8.80 -0.94
C ASN A 142 -1.82 -7.31 -0.93
N LEU A 143 -1.59 -6.63 0.21
CA LEU A 143 -2.14 -5.29 0.47
C LEU A 143 -1.75 -4.27 -0.60
N ARG A 144 -0.51 -4.35 -1.11
CA ARG A 144 -0.01 -3.49 -2.19
C ARG A 144 -0.92 -3.57 -3.41
N ASN A 145 -1.16 -4.77 -3.94
CA ASN A 145 -1.97 -4.93 -5.15
C ASN A 145 -3.45 -4.69 -4.90
N VAL A 146 -3.99 -5.11 -3.75
CA VAL A 146 -5.40 -4.89 -3.41
C VAL A 146 -5.74 -3.39 -3.40
N LEU A 147 -4.85 -2.57 -2.83
CA LEU A 147 -5.05 -1.12 -2.75
C LEU A 147 -4.76 -0.41 -4.07
N TRP A 148 -3.59 -0.63 -4.67
CA TRP A 148 -3.17 0.10 -5.88
C TRP A 148 -4.07 -0.20 -7.09
N HIS A 149 -4.64 -1.40 -7.18
CA HIS A 149 -5.60 -1.76 -8.22
C HIS A 149 -7.06 -1.45 -7.87
N GLY A 150 -7.28 -0.69 -6.79
CA GLY A 150 -8.59 -0.16 -6.43
C GLY A 150 -9.65 -1.22 -6.12
N PHE A 151 -9.24 -2.37 -5.57
CA PHE A 151 -10.17 -3.42 -5.19
C PHE A 151 -10.86 -3.17 -3.86
N ALA A 152 -10.14 -2.61 -2.88
CA ALA A 152 -10.68 -2.39 -1.55
C ALA A 152 -11.39 -1.04 -1.45
N ALA A 153 -12.59 -1.04 -0.90
CA ALA A 153 -13.28 0.17 -0.51
C ALA A 153 -12.72 0.74 0.80
N PRO A 154 -12.96 2.04 1.12
CA PRO A 154 -12.32 2.74 2.23
C PRO A 154 -12.40 2.02 3.60
N HIS A 155 -13.51 1.34 3.88
CA HIS A 155 -13.77 0.65 5.14
C HIS A 155 -13.36 -0.83 5.14
N GLU A 156 -12.86 -1.36 4.03
CA GLU A 156 -12.55 -2.79 3.90
C GLU A 156 -11.15 -3.15 4.38
N ILE A 157 -10.30 -2.15 4.64
CA ILE A 157 -8.93 -2.34 5.13
C ILE A 157 -8.86 -2.01 6.63
N PRO A 158 -8.73 -3.02 7.50
CA PRO A 158 -8.52 -2.81 8.93
C PRO A 158 -7.25 -1.96 9.21
N PRO A 159 -7.34 -0.92 10.09
CA PRO A 159 -6.20 -0.08 10.48
C PRO A 159 -5.00 -0.88 11.00
N LYS A 160 -5.25 -2.03 11.63
CA LYS A 160 -4.21 -2.91 12.16
C LYS A 160 -3.21 -3.43 11.14
N TYR A 161 -3.60 -3.56 9.88
CA TYR A 161 -2.66 -3.93 8.83
C TYR A 161 -1.69 -2.78 8.52
N CYS A 162 -2.18 -1.53 8.55
CA CYS A 162 -1.32 -0.34 8.46
C CYS A 162 -0.34 -0.27 9.64
N SER A 163 -0.83 -0.45 10.87
CA SER A 163 0.00 -0.52 12.07
C SER A 163 1.08 -1.61 12.00
N THR A 164 0.72 -2.78 11.45
CA THR A 164 1.68 -3.89 11.32
C THR A 164 2.76 -3.57 10.29
N VAL A 165 2.40 -3.06 9.11
CA VAL A 165 3.37 -2.68 8.08
C VAL A 165 4.28 -1.54 8.57
N LEU A 166 3.72 -0.58 9.32
CA LEU A 166 4.49 0.49 9.98
C LEU A 166 5.53 -0.08 10.96
N LEU A 167 5.14 -1.03 11.81
CA LEU A 167 6.06 -1.68 12.73
C LEU A 167 7.12 -2.52 12.00
N LEU A 168 6.73 -3.25 10.95
CA LEU A 168 7.66 -4.03 10.13
C LEU A 168 8.73 -3.13 9.50
N ALA A 169 8.37 -1.94 9.01
CA ALA A 169 9.33 -0.98 8.47
C ALA A 169 10.43 -0.60 9.49
N ALA A 170 10.04 -0.38 10.75
CA ALA A 170 11.00 -0.11 11.83
C ALA A 170 11.85 -1.34 12.18
N GLY A 171 11.24 -2.53 12.24
CA GLY A 171 11.95 -3.78 12.49
C GLY A 171 13.01 -4.09 11.43
N LEU A 172 12.70 -3.85 10.16
CA LEU A 172 13.67 -3.97 9.06
C LEU A 172 14.84 -3.00 9.26
N GLY A 173 14.59 -1.76 9.66
CA GLY A 173 15.66 -0.80 9.93
C GLY A 173 16.61 -1.23 11.05
N GLN A 174 16.10 -1.92 12.08
CA GLN A 174 16.93 -2.51 13.14
C GLN A 174 17.85 -3.61 12.60
N LEU A 175 17.29 -4.53 11.80
CA LEU A 175 18.05 -5.63 11.20
C LEU A 175 19.11 -5.11 10.22
N LEU A 176 18.73 -4.16 9.37
CA LEU A 176 19.64 -3.53 8.41
C LEU A 176 20.80 -2.84 9.11
N LYS A 177 20.54 -2.11 10.21
CA LYS A 177 21.61 -1.47 10.98
C LYS A 177 22.64 -2.50 11.46
N GLY A 178 22.18 -3.64 11.99
CA GLY A 178 23.07 -4.72 12.40
C GLY A 178 23.89 -5.28 11.24
N TYR A 179 23.25 -5.52 10.10
CA TYR A 179 23.92 -6.02 8.90
C TYR A 179 24.98 -5.05 8.36
N LEU A 180 24.66 -3.75 8.25
CA LEU A 180 25.61 -2.73 7.79
C LEU A 180 26.80 -2.57 8.74
N GLN A 181 26.58 -2.69 10.05
CA GLN A 181 27.66 -2.66 11.04
C GLN A 181 28.61 -3.84 10.91
N GLN A 182 28.10 -5.04 10.61
CA GLN A 182 28.90 -6.25 10.46
C GLN A 182 29.66 -6.30 9.13
N THR A 183 29.04 -5.80 8.06
CA THR A 183 29.60 -5.89 6.70
C THR A 183 30.39 -4.65 6.28
N HIS A 184 30.29 -3.55 7.05
CA HIS A 184 30.86 -2.24 6.73
C HIS A 184 30.37 -1.64 5.40
N LEU A 185 29.26 -2.15 4.87
CA LEU A 185 28.60 -1.59 3.69
C LEU A 185 27.88 -0.29 4.05
N THR A 186 27.69 0.57 3.04
CA THR A 186 26.91 1.81 3.16
C THR A 186 25.68 1.72 2.27
N LEU A 187 24.51 1.99 2.82
CA LEU A 187 23.27 2.06 2.06
C LEU A 187 23.27 3.33 1.20
N ALA A 188 23.14 3.16 -0.12
CA ALA A 188 22.96 4.26 -1.06
C ALA A 188 21.51 4.28 -1.55
N HIS A 189 20.88 5.46 -1.50
CA HIS A 189 19.55 5.65 -2.06
C HIS A 189 19.63 5.93 -3.55
N ARG A 190 18.90 5.15 -4.35
CA ARG A 190 18.78 5.43 -5.78
C ARG A 190 18.15 6.82 -5.99
N PRO A 191 18.56 7.62 -6.98
CA PRO A 191 17.91 8.90 -7.23
C PRO A 191 16.43 8.72 -7.63
N PHE A 192 15.63 9.76 -7.45
CA PHE A 192 14.32 9.83 -8.08
C PHE A 192 14.48 10.15 -9.56
N THR A 193 13.64 9.54 -10.40
CA THR A 193 13.59 9.90 -11.82
C THR A 193 12.96 11.29 -11.94
N ALA A 194 13.75 12.27 -12.38
CA ALA A 194 13.22 13.58 -12.74
C ALA A 194 12.39 13.45 -14.02
N LEU A 195 11.17 13.99 -14.00
CA LEU A 195 10.34 14.13 -15.19
C LEU A 195 10.65 15.49 -15.84
N ALA A 196 11.85 15.62 -16.40
CA ALA A 196 12.39 16.89 -16.90
C ALA A 196 11.51 17.57 -17.97
N ASN A 197 10.73 16.79 -18.73
CA ASN A 197 9.82 17.31 -19.75
C ASN A 197 8.47 17.78 -19.20
N LEU A 198 8.29 17.81 -17.87
CA LEU A 198 7.04 18.18 -17.19
C LEU A 198 7.20 19.44 -16.32
N GLU A 199 8.30 20.18 -16.44
CA GLU A 199 8.54 21.42 -15.68
C GLU A 199 7.44 22.48 -15.95
N ASP A 200 6.88 22.49 -17.17
CA ASP A 200 5.79 23.38 -17.59
C ASP A 200 4.39 22.88 -17.21
N LEU A 201 4.26 21.69 -16.60
CA LEU A 201 2.98 21.24 -16.00
C LEU A 201 2.79 21.92 -14.64
N VAL A 202 2.68 23.24 -14.69
CA VAL A 202 2.18 24.05 -13.58
C VAL A 202 0.78 23.53 -13.23
N VAL A 203 0.56 23.29 -11.94
CA VAL A 203 -0.64 22.75 -11.31
C VAL A 203 -1.92 23.19 -12.05
N PHE A 204 -2.52 22.24 -12.76
CA PHE A 204 -3.83 22.25 -13.43
C PHE A 204 -4.55 23.62 -13.44
N PRO A 205 -4.08 24.61 -14.24
CA PRO A 205 -4.60 25.98 -14.20
C PRO A 205 -6.07 26.05 -14.63
N ASP A 206 -6.52 25.08 -15.43
CA ASP A 206 -7.89 24.96 -15.91
C ASP A 206 -8.86 24.37 -14.86
N VAL A 207 -8.35 23.88 -13.73
CA VAL A 207 -9.19 23.34 -12.65
C VAL A 207 -9.55 24.47 -11.69
N THR A 208 -10.57 25.25 -12.08
CA THR A 208 -11.09 26.35 -11.27
C THR A 208 -11.94 25.87 -10.09
N CYS A 209 -12.27 26.78 -9.17
CA CYS A 209 -13.19 26.50 -8.06
C CYS A 209 -14.57 26.02 -8.56
N GLU A 210 -15.06 26.61 -9.65
CA GLU A 210 -16.33 26.26 -10.29
C GLU A 210 -16.28 24.83 -10.84
N VAL A 211 -15.17 24.44 -11.47
CA VAL A 211 -14.95 23.07 -11.94
C VAL A 211 -14.95 22.09 -10.77
N LEU A 212 -14.25 22.41 -9.68
CA LEU A 212 -14.21 21.57 -8.48
C LEU A 212 -15.60 21.39 -7.84
N SER A 213 -16.40 22.46 -7.75
CA SER A 213 -17.78 22.39 -7.27
C SER A 213 -18.68 21.57 -8.19
N ALA A 214 -18.52 21.70 -9.52
CA ALA A 214 -19.25 20.86 -10.47
C ALA A 214 -18.87 19.38 -10.34
N LEU A 215 -17.59 19.08 -10.10
CA LEU A 215 -17.11 17.71 -9.91
C LEU A 215 -17.76 17.04 -8.69
N GLU A 216 -17.99 17.75 -7.58
CA GLU A 216 -18.70 17.21 -6.40
C GLU A 216 -20.07 16.63 -6.75
N GLU A 217 -20.80 17.28 -7.66
CA GLU A 217 -22.11 16.81 -8.11
C GLU A 217 -22.03 15.72 -9.19
N VAL A 218 -21.08 15.84 -10.11
CA VAL A 218 -20.83 14.84 -11.15
C VAL A 218 -20.44 13.50 -10.52
N MET A 219 -19.58 13.52 -9.50
CA MET A 219 -19.08 12.31 -8.86
C MET A 219 -20.22 11.48 -8.24
N LYS A 220 -21.19 12.13 -7.59
CA LYS A 220 -22.34 11.45 -6.96
C LYS A 220 -23.30 10.81 -7.97
N LYS A 221 -23.36 11.36 -9.19
CA LYS A 221 -24.29 10.92 -10.26
C LYS A 221 -23.64 9.98 -11.27
N SER A 222 -22.31 9.93 -11.30
CA SER A 222 -21.55 9.17 -12.30
C SER A 222 -21.75 7.67 -12.15
N THR A 223 -22.01 6.99 -13.27
CA THR A 223 -22.03 5.52 -13.35
C THR A 223 -20.63 4.91 -13.42
N PHE A 224 -19.61 5.74 -13.67
CA PHE A 224 -18.20 5.34 -13.61
C PHE A 224 -17.79 5.01 -12.17
N ILE A 225 -18.31 5.78 -11.21
CA ILE A 225 -17.92 5.70 -9.80
C ILE A 225 -18.84 4.73 -9.06
N LEU A 226 -18.24 3.71 -8.44
CA LEU A 226 -18.97 2.86 -7.51
C LEU A 226 -19.31 3.66 -6.26
N LYS A 227 -20.58 3.64 -5.83
CA LYS A 227 -21.04 4.39 -4.64
C LYS A 227 -20.20 4.11 -3.38
N ILE A 228 -19.74 2.87 -3.20
CA ILE A 228 -18.91 2.47 -2.06
C ILE A 228 -17.50 3.10 -2.09
N MET A 229 -17.05 3.57 -3.25
CA MET A 229 -15.75 4.18 -3.47
C MET A 229 -15.79 5.71 -3.41
N LEU A 230 -16.98 6.33 -3.36
CA LEU A 230 -17.14 7.79 -3.27
C LEU A 230 -16.25 8.47 -2.23
N PRO A 231 -16.00 7.92 -1.02
CA PRO A 231 -15.15 8.61 -0.05
C PRO A 231 -13.71 8.83 -0.55
N TYR A 232 -13.17 7.97 -1.42
CA TYR A 232 -11.85 8.20 -2.02
C TYR A 232 -11.85 9.44 -2.92
N TRP A 233 -12.91 9.64 -3.69
CA TRP A 233 -13.06 10.78 -4.59
C TRP A 233 -13.25 12.09 -3.82
N GLU A 234 -14.05 12.07 -2.75
CA GLU A 234 -14.23 13.23 -1.86
C GLU A 234 -12.91 13.64 -1.22
N VAL A 235 -12.15 12.68 -0.69
CA VAL A 235 -10.83 12.98 -0.12
C VAL A 235 -9.85 13.42 -1.19
N ALA A 236 -9.87 12.86 -2.40
CA ALA A 236 -9.01 13.33 -3.49
C ALA A 236 -9.24 14.82 -3.81
N LEU A 237 -10.50 15.28 -3.87
CA LEU A 237 -10.81 16.70 -4.05
C LEU A 237 -10.32 17.55 -2.88
N ILE A 238 -10.48 17.10 -1.63
CA ILE A 238 -9.95 17.79 -0.44
C ILE A 238 -8.42 17.92 -0.53
N LYS A 239 -7.73 16.86 -0.97
CA LYS A 239 -6.28 16.86 -1.15
C LYS A 239 -5.84 17.79 -2.26
N PHE A 240 -6.59 17.85 -3.36
CA PHE A 240 -6.35 18.82 -4.43
C PHE A 240 -6.46 20.26 -3.90
N LYS A 241 -7.58 20.59 -3.23
CA LYS A 241 -7.84 21.93 -2.66
C LYS A 241 -6.80 22.35 -1.60
N SER A 242 -6.16 21.39 -0.94
CA SER A 242 -5.11 21.65 0.07
C SER A 242 -3.70 21.54 -0.50
N HIS A 243 -3.53 21.55 -1.84
CA HIS A 243 -2.25 21.43 -2.54
C HIS A 243 -1.46 20.15 -2.22
N ARG A 244 -2.14 19.12 -1.72
CA ARG A 244 -1.61 17.78 -1.47
C ARG A 244 -1.72 16.92 -2.73
N PHE A 245 -1.08 17.36 -3.82
CA PHE A 245 -1.26 16.78 -5.16
C PHE A 245 -0.84 15.31 -5.26
N ALA A 246 0.22 14.90 -4.55
CA ALA A 246 0.64 13.51 -4.52
C ALA A 246 -0.45 12.59 -3.93
N ASP A 247 -1.05 12.97 -2.79
CA ASP A 247 -2.15 12.22 -2.18
C ASP A 247 -3.36 12.16 -3.12
N CYS A 248 -3.69 13.29 -3.77
CA CYS A 248 -4.78 13.36 -4.74
C CYS A 248 -4.54 12.40 -5.91
N ALA A 249 -3.35 12.44 -6.51
CA ALA A 249 -2.98 11.57 -7.63
C ALA A 249 -3.03 10.10 -7.24
N MET A 250 -2.51 9.71 -6.07
CA MET A 250 -2.57 8.33 -5.59
C MET A 250 -4.01 7.83 -5.47
N LEU A 251 -4.89 8.65 -4.87
CA LEU A 251 -6.31 8.33 -4.73
C LEU A 251 -7.02 8.24 -6.09
N LEU A 252 -6.73 9.14 -7.03
CA LEU A 252 -7.38 9.14 -8.34
C LEU A 252 -6.88 8.01 -9.24
N LEU A 253 -5.59 7.63 -9.17
CA LEU A 253 -5.04 6.53 -9.97
C LEU A 253 -5.71 5.20 -9.65
N MET A 254 -5.89 4.86 -8.36
CA MET A 254 -6.62 3.66 -7.99
C MET A 254 -8.09 3.71 -8.46
N GLN A 255 -8.72 4.88 -8.38
CA GLN A 255 -10.12 5.05 -8.76
C GLN A 255 -10.35 5.01 -10.27
N LEU A 256 -9.38 5.48 -11.06
CA LEU A 256 -9.38 5.35 -12.51
C LEU A 256 -9.45 3.87 -12.90
N GLU A 257 -8.60 3.03 -12.29
CA GLU A 257 -8.61 1.59 -12.56
C GLU A 257 -9.94 0.95 -12.14
N THR A 258 -10.45 1.23 -10.93
CA THR A 258 -11.74 0.72 -10.46
C THR A 258 -12.88 1.10 -11.40
N GLY A 259 -12.94 2.37 -11.83
CA GLY A 259 -14.02 2.86 -12.68
C GLY A 259 -13.96 2.28 -14.09
N LEU A 260 -12.76 2.18 -14.69
CA LEU A 260 -12.58 1.50 -15.98
C LEU A 260 -13.00 0.03 -15.91
N ARG A 261 -12.64 -0.65 -14.81
CA ARG A 261 -13.06 -2.05 -14.57
C ARG A 261 -14.57 -2.17 -14.42
N ASN A 262 -15.22 -1.21 -13.74
CA ASN A 262 -16.67 -1.18 -13.60
C ASN A 262 -17.38 -0.99 -14.95
N VAL A 263 -16.90 -0.07 -15.78
CA VAL A 263 -17.41 0.12 -17.15
C VAL A 263 -17.23 -1.15 -17.97
N PHE A 264 -16.03 -1.73 -17.97
CA PHE A 264 -15.74 -2.97 -18.68
C PHE A 264 -16.67 -4.11 -18.24
N ALA A 265 -16.80 -4.34 -16.93
CA ALA A 265 -17.62 -5.42 -16.38
C ALA A 265 -19.11 -5.24 -16.70
N SER A 266 -19.59 -3.99 -16.70
CA SER A 266 -20.97 -3.65 -17.02
C SER A 266 -21.27 -3.85 -18.50
N VAL A 267 -20.44 -3.29 -19.40
CA VAL A 267 -20.62 -3.40 -20.86
C VAL A 267 -20.52 -4.86 -21.32
N ASN A 268 -19.59 -5.63 -20.76
CA ASN A 268 -19.37 -7.03 -21.12
C ASN A 268 -20.23 -8.02 -20.30
N LYS A 269 -21.15 -7.52 -19.46
CA LYS A 269 -22.05 -8.34 -18.61
C LYS A 269 -21.29 -9.39 -17.76
N CYS A 270 -20.12 -9.03 -17.24
CA CYS A 270 -19.23 -9.94 -16.51
C CYS A 270 -18.90 -9.40 -15.10
N PRO A 271 -19.89 -9.25 -14.19
CA PRO A 271 -19.72 -8.59 -12.89
C PRO A 271 -18.65 -9.22 -12.00
N LYS A 272 -18.33 -10.51 -12.19
CA LYS A 272 -17.24 -11.20 -11.48
C LYS A 272 -15.86 -10.59 -11.76
N ARG A 273 -15.64 -9.99 -12.95
CA ARG A 273 -14.38 -9.33 -13.34
C ARG A 273 -14.12 -8.06 -12.55
N LEU A 274 -15.11 -7.50 -11.85
CA LEU A 274 -14.88 -6.37 -10.95
C LEU A 274 -13.98 -6.76 -9.77
N LEU A 275 -14.05 -8.04 -9.37
CA LEU A 275 -13.40 -8.57 -8.16
C LEU A 275 -12.10 -9.31 -8.43
N THR A 276 -11.66 -9.42 -9.68
CA THR A 276 -10.44 -10.14 -10.05
C THR A 276 -9.76 -9.54 -11.26
N ALA A 277 -8.43 -9.51 -11.23
CA ALA A 277 -7.59 -9.20 -12.39
C ALA A 277 -7.27 -10.44 -13.24
N GLU A 278 -7.73 -11.64 -12.86
CA GLU A 278 -7.43 -12.86 -13.61
C GLU A 278 -8.10 -12.85 -14.98
N VAL A 279 -7.30 -13.05 -16.02
CA VAL A 279 -7.77 -13.35 -17.37
C VAL A 279 -8.05 -14.86 -17.45
N ARG A 280 -9.24 -15.30 -17.02
CA ARG A 280 -9.73 -16.58 -17.56
C ARG A 280 -10.02 -16.32 -19.04
N VAL A 281 -9.32 -17.01 -19.93
CA VAL A 281 -9.74 -17.12 -21.34
C VAL A 281 -11.21 -17.53 -21.32
N LEU A 282 -12.05 -16.74 -21.99
CA LEU A 282 -13.48 -16.99 -22.13
C LEU A 282 -13.70 -18.33 -22.83
#